data_AF-A0A8J9VRY5-F1
#
_entry.id   AF-A0A8J9VRY5-F1
#
_cell.length_a   1.000
_cell.length_b   1.000
_cell.length_c   1.000
_cell.angle_alpha   90.00
_cell.angle_beta   90.00
_cell.angle_gamma   90.00
#
_symmetry.space_group_name_H-M   'P 1'
#
loop_
_entity.id
_entity.type
_entity.pdbx_description
1 polymer ?
#
loop_
_entity_poly.entity_id
_entity_poly.type
_entity_poly.pdbx_seq_one_letter_code
_entity_poly.pdbx_strand_id
1 'polypeptide(L)'
;MYNLSLDYVKTSGFCAPSILITFINMMLFKTDANTRPQCDDTMFAGQIGIQKFFVILALMCVPVMLFGKPYFIMQEQKKRASQGHQSIEAAAENGAAGGAPLPAAHHDEDITEVFIHQAIHTIEYVLGSVSHTASYLRLWALSLAHAQLAEVAWNMLLRKGLQSAGYQGGIYLYVVFAGWAAISVSILVLMEGLSAFLHTLRLHWVEFQSKFYSGEGYLFMPFSFEVILDSAGQPEE
;
A
#
# COMPACT_ATOMS: atom_id res chain seq x y z
N MET A 1 -43.10 13.63 -30.39
CA MET A 1 -43.16 12.43 -29.53
C MET A 1 -41.74 12.14 -29.08
N TYR A 2 -41.35 12.72 -27.96
CA TYR A 2 -39.97 12.68 -27.48
C TYR A 2 -39.60 11.28 -26.96
N ASN A 3 -38.35 10.88 -27.23
CA ASN A 3 -37.68 9.60 -26.98
C ASN A 3 -37.56 9.22 -25.47
N LEU A 4 -38.68 9.19 -24.74
CA LEU A 4 -38.67 8.85 -23.31
C LEU A 4 -38.12 7.44 -23.02
N SER A 5 -38.30 6.50 -23.96
CA SER A 5 -37.71 5.16 -23.86
C SER A 5 -36.20 5.15 -24.03
N LEU A 6 -35.65 6.05 -24.85
CA LEU A 6 -34.22 6.13 -25.14
C LEU A 6 -33.47 6.79 -23.98
N ASP A 7 -34.04 7.83 -23.37
CA ASP A 7 -33.51 8.44 -22.14
C ASP A 7 -33.58 7.49 -20.94
N TYR A 8 -34.64 6.68 -20.83
CA TYR A 8 -34.72 5.64 -19.79
C TYR A 8 -33.63 4.56 -19.96
N VAL A 9 -33.36 4.12 -21.19
CA VAL A 9 -32.28 3.16 -21.49
C VAL A 9 -30.90 3.78 -21.20
N LYS A 10 -30.70 5.06 -21.56
CA LYS A 10 -29.47 5.80 -21.29
C LYS A 10 -29.13 5.90 -19.80
N THR A 11 -30.15 5.98 -18.94
CA THR A 11 -29.99 6.05 -17.48
C THR A 11 -30.13 4.69 -16.77
N SER A 12 -30.39 3.62 -17.52
CA SER A 12 -30.54 2.27 -16.97
C SER A 12 -29.19 1.63 -16.65
N GLY A 13 -29.15 0.68 -15.71
CA GLY A 13 -27.94 -0.07 -15.34
C GLY A 13 -27.30 -0.85 -16.50
N PHE A 14 -28.00 -1.01 -17.63
CA PHE A 14 -27.45 -1.57 -18.86
C PHE A 14 -26.41 -0.66 -19.53
N CYS A 15 -26.52 0.66 -19.36
CA CYS A 15 -25.57 1.64 -19.88
C CYS A 15 -24.52 2.09 -18.84
N ALA A 16 -24.40 1.41 -17.69
CA ALA A 16 -23.41 1.76 -16.68
C ALA A 16 -21.98 1.49 -17.19
N PRO A 17 -21.09 2.51 -17.26
CA PRO A 17 -19.72 2.33 -17.74
C PRO A 17 -18.88 1.55 -16.72
N SER A 18 -18.00 0.68 -17.21
CA SER A 18 -17.10 -0.10 -16.34
C SER A 18 -15.88 0.72 -15.92
N ILE A 19 -15.77 1.03 -14.63
CA ILE A 19 -14.68 1.82 -14.04
C ILE A 19 -13.29 1.26 -14.38
N LEU A 20 -13.14 -0.07 -14.46
CA LEU A 20 -11.88 -0.73 -14.80
C LEU A 20 -11.40 -0.37 -16.22
N ILE A 21 -12.28 -0.44 -17.22
CA ILE A 21 -11.92 -0.13 -18.61
C ILE A 21 -11.64 1.38 -18.74
N THR A 22 -12.43 2.23 -18.07
CA THR A 22 -12.18 3.67 -18.02
C THR A 22 -10.81 4.00 -17.43
N PHE A 23 -10.38 3.31 -16.37
CA PHE A 23 -9.05 3.48 -15.78
C PHE A 23 -7.92 3.01 -16.71
N ILE A 24 -8.12 1.89 -17.42
CA ILE A 24 -7.16 1.42 -18.43
C ILE A 24 -7.05 2.41 -19.58
N ASN A 25 -8.18 2.87 -20.12
CA ASN A 25 -8.23 3.84 -21.21
C ASN A 25 -7.65 5.19 -20.80
N MET A 26 -7.81 5.58 -19.52
CA MET A 26 -7.14 6.74 -18.93
C MET A 26 -5.63 6.66 -18.99
N MET A 27 -5.04 5.53 -18.56
CA MET A 27 -3.58 5.36 -18.59
C MET A 27 -3.05 5.15 -20.01
N LEU A 28 -3.85 4.57 -20.91
CA LEU A 28 -3.47 4.30 -22.30
C LEU A 28 -3.76 5.48 -23.25
N PHE A 29 -4.27 6.62 -22.74
CA PHE A 29 -4.69 7.79 -23.51
C PHE A 29 -5.64 7.47 -24.69
N LYS A 30 -6.45 6.41 -24.56
CA LYS A 30 -7.47 6.07 -25.54
C LYS A 30 -8.78 6.73 -25.15
N THR A 31 -9.42 7.39 -26.11
CA THR A 31 -10.82 7.79 -26.00
C THR A 31 -11.69 6.56 -26.15
N ASP A 32 -12.72 6.44 -25.30
CA ASP A 32 -13.61 5.28 -25.27
C ASP A 32 -14.17 5.02 -26.67
N ALA A 33 -13.80 3.86 -27.24
CA ALA A 33 -14.31 3.42 -28.52
C ALA A 33 -15.68 2.80 -28.29
N ASN A 34 -16.72 3.55 -28.66
CA ASN A 34 -18.14 3.17 -28.65
C ASN A 34 -18.34 1.67 -28.88
N THR A 35 -18.58 0.91 -27.81
CA THR A 35 -18.95 -0.51 -27.95
C THR A 35 -20.48 -0.66 -28.00
N ARG A 36 -21.24 0.39 -27.67
CA ARG A 36 -22.71 0.35 -27.62
C ARG A 36 -23.33 1.60 -28.26
N PRO A 37 -24.05 1.48 -29.41
CA PRO A 37 -24.57 2.62 -30.17
C PRO A 37 -25.73 3.39 -29.50
N GLN A 38 -26.16 3.02 -28.28
CA GLN A 38 -27.29 3.63 -27.57
C GLN A 38 -26.95 4.13 -26.15
N CYS A 39 -25.67 4.11 -25.74
CA CYS A 39 -25.24 4.55 -24.41
C CYS A 39 -24.28 5.75 -24.52
N ASP A 40 -24.32 6.63 -23.52
CA ASP A 40 -23.27 7.65 -23.31
C ASP A 40 -22.15 7.00 -22.50
N ASP A 41 -20.92 7.05 -23.01
CA ASP A 41 -19.76 6.47 -22.32
C ASP A 41 -19.17 7.43 -21.26
N THR A 42 -19.61 8.69 -21.22
CA THR A 42 -19.12 9.68 -20.24
C THR A 42 -19.90 9.62 -18.94
N MET A 43 -19.18 9.41 -17.82
CA MET A 43 -19.74 9.35 -16.47
C MET A 43 -20.16 10.75 -15.96
N PHE A 44 -19.51 11.80 -16.45
CA PHE A 44 -19.84 13.21 -16.18
C PHE A 44 -19.40 14.14 -17.32
N ALA A 45 -20.03 15.32 -17.41
CA ALA A 45 -19.68 16.32 -18.42
C ALA A 45 -18.25 16.85 -18.21
N GLY A 46 -17.40 16.80 -19.25
CA GLY A 46 -16.01 17.28 -19.19
C GLY A 46 -14.99 16.24 -18.71
N GLN A 47 -15.38 14.97 -18.55
CA GLN A 47 -14.50 13.88 -18.08
C GLN A 47 -13.18 13.79 -18.85
N ILE A 48 -13.21 13.87 -20.18
CA ILE A 48 -12.00 13.73 -21.03
C ILE A 48 -10.93 14.79 -20.68
N GLY A 49 -11.34 16.02 -20.38
CA GLY A 49 -10.42 17.10 -20.04
C GLY A 49 -9.76 16.88 -18.68
N ILE A 50 -10.57 16.59 -17.66
CA ILE A 50 -10.10 16.35 -16.27
C ILE A 50 -9.22 15.09 -16.20
N GLN A 51 -9.62 14.04 -16.91
CA GLN A 51 -8.88 12.78 -16.99
C GLN A 51 -7.48 12.99 -17.57
N LYS A 52 -7.36 13.69 -18.70
CA LYS A 52 -6.04 14.01 -19.29
C LYS A 52 -5.20 14.89 -18.37
N PHE A 53 -5.81 15.87 -17.71
CA PHE A 53 -5.12 16.75 -16.76
C PHE A 53 -4.49 15.96 -15.60
N PHE A 54 -5.22 15.04 -14.96
CA PHE A 54 -4.69 14.24 -13.87
C PHE A 54 -3.55 13.30 -14.30
N VAL A 55 -3.62 12.71 -15.49
CA VAL A 55 -2.53 11.85 -15.99
C VAL A 55 -1.27 12.67 -16.27
N ILE A 56 -1.39 13.85 -16.88
CA ILE A 56 -0.25 14.74 -17.12
C ILE A 56 0.38 15.17 -15.80
N LEU A 57 -0.43 15.55 -14.82
CA LEU A 57 0.04 15.92 -13.49
C LEU A 57 0.77 14.75 -12.82
N ALA A 58 0.21 13.54 -12.87
CA ALA A 58 0.84 12.33 -12.30
C ALA A 58 2.19 12.01 -12.97
N LEU A 59 2.29 12.15 -14.31
CA LEU A 59 3.55 11.96 -15.04
C LEU A 59 4.58 13.04 -14.71
N MET A 60 4.16 14.29 -14.49
CA MET A 60 5.07 15.36 -14.07
C MET A 60 5.59 15.20 -12.63
N CYS A 61 4.83 14.54 -11.75
CA CYS A 61 5.28 14.27 -10.39
C CYS A 61 6.51 13.33 -10.32
N VAL A 62 6.69 12.43 -11.30
CA VAL A 62 7.81 11.48 -11.30
C VAL A 62 9.17 12.18 -11.47
N PRO A 63 9.38 13.03 -12.49
CA PRO A 63 10.60 13.83 -12.59
C PRO A 63 10.82 14.78 -11.40
N VAL A 64 9.75 15.39 -10.87
CA VAL A 64 9.86 16.31 -9.72
C VAL A 64 10.37 15.59 -8.48
N MET A 65 9.90 14.37 -8.21
CA MET A 65 10.37 13.54 -7.09
C MET A 65 11.82 13.06 -7.31
N LEU A 66 12.20 12.75 -8.54
CA LEU A 66 13.55 12.30 -8.89
C LEU A 66 14.59 13.41 -8.73
N PHE A 67 14.33 14.61 -9.27
CA PHE A 67 15.28 15.71 -9.28
C PHE A 67 15.20 16.62 -8.04
N GLY A 68 14.08 16.64 -7.32
CA GLY A 68 13.85 17.58 -6.22
C GLY A 68 14.88 17.47 -5.09
N LYS A 69 15.06 16.27 -4.52
CA LYS A 69 16.04 16.03 -3.45
C LYS A 69 17.50 16.21 -3.88
N PRO A 70 18.00 15.59 -4.97
CA PRO A 70 19.41 15.74 -5.35
C PRO A 70 19.76 17.18 -5.73
N TYR A 71 18.82 17.91 -6.35
CA TYR A 71 19.04 19.33 -6.66
C TYR A 71 19.17 20.18 -5.39
N PHE A 72 18.36 19.93 -4.37
CA PHE A 72 18.46 20.63 -3.09
C PHE A 72 19.77 20.31 -2.35
N ILE A 73 20.18 19.04 -2.33
CA ILE A 73 21.44 18.60 -1.70
C ILE A 73 22.64 19.21 -2.40
N MET A 74 22.64 19.30 -3.73
CA MET A 74 23.71 19.92 -4.51
C MET A 74 23.83 21.43 -4.23
N GLN A 75 22.71 22.15 -4.03
CA GLN A 75 22.76 23.55 -3.62
C GLN A 75 23.34 23.74 -2.22
N GLU A 76 22.98 22.85 -1.28
CA GLU A 76 23.49 22.91 0.08
C GLU A 76 24.99 22.55 0.16
N GLN A 77 25.42 21.52 -0.59
CA GLN A 77 26.84 21.17 -0.72
C GLN A 77 27.65 22.32 -1.32
N LYS A 78 27.14 22.99 -2.37
CA LYS A 78 27.81 24.17 -2.95
C LYS A 78 27.95 25.32 -1.93
N LYS A 79 26.93 25.54 -1.10
CA LYS A 79 26.99 26.54 -0.01
C LYS A 79 28.01 26.14 1.07
N ARG A 80 28.03 24.88 1.48
CA ARG A 80 28.99 24.34 2.47
C ARG A 80 30.43 24.33 1.95
N ALA A 81 30.65 24.01 0.67
CA ALA A 81 31.96 24.03 0.03
C ALA A 81 32.58 25.45 0.00
N SER A 82 31.75 26.49 -0.18
CA SER A 82 32.20 27.89 -0.10
C SER A 82 32.52 28.35 1.34
N GLN A 83 31.79 27.85 2.35
CA GLN A 83 32.07 28.16 3.76
C GLN A 83 33.31 27.42 4.31
N GLY A 84 33.57 26.18 3.85
CA GLY A 84 34.75 25.41 4.24
C GLY A 84 36.07 26.03 3.76
N HIS A 85 36.07 26.67 2.59
CA HIS A 85 37.24 27.44 2.12
C HIS A 85 37.55 28.64 3.04
N GLN A 86 36.52 29.32 3.53
CA GLN A 86 36.69 30.50 4.39
C GLN A 86 37.26 30.15 5.78
N SER A 87 36.92 28.96 6.33
CA SER A 87 37.52 28.48 7.58
C SER A 87 38.98 28.06 7.44
N ILE A 88 39.41 27.58 6.27
CA ILE A 88 40.80 27.20 6.01
C ILE A 88 41.66 28.45 5.81
N GLU A 89 41.13 29.48 5.14
CA GLU A 89 41.81 30.77 4.95
C GLU A 89 42.00 31.53 6.27
N ALA A 90 40.98 31.51 7.15
CA ALA A 90 41.08 32.07 8.51
C ALA A 90 42.01 31.26 9.45
N ALA A 91 42.16 29.95 9.23
CA ALA A 91 43.13 29.13 9.96
C ALA A 91 44.57 29.32 9.42
N ALA A 92 44.74 29.60 8.13
CA ALA A 92 46.02 29.89 7.50
C ALA A 92 46.62 31.22 7.98
N GLU A 93 45.80 32.24 8.26
CA GLU A 93 46.26 33.48 8.90
C GLU A 93 46.79 33.27 10.34
N ASN A 94 46.44 32.16 11.00
CA ASN A 94 46.86 31.83 12.37
C ASN A 94 48.04 30.84 12.47
N GLY A 95 48.71 30.53 11.36
CA GLY A 95 50.02 29.86 11.38
C GLY A 95 50.06 28.40 11.88
N ALA A 96 48.91 27.71 11.98
CA ALA A 96 48.88 26.28 12.28
C ALA A 96 48.97 25.45 10.98
N ALA A 97 50.19 25.20 10.53
CA ALA A 97 50.47 24.35 9.38
C ALA A 97 50.18 22.87 9.73
N GLY A 98 49.27 22.23 8.98
CA GLY A 98 49.10 20.77 9.04
C GLY A 98 47.76 20.27 8.52
N GLY A 99 47.57 20.27 7.20
CA GLY A 99 46.44 19.58 6.58
C GLY A 99 46.52 19.63 5.06
N ALA A 100 46.97 18.54 4.44
CA ALA A 100 47.08 18.41 3.00
C ALA A 100 45.73 18.70 2.29
N PRO A 101 45.73 19.32 1.09
CA PRO A 101 44.51 19.41 0.29
C PRO A 101 44.13 18.00 -0.17
N LEU A 102 43.03 17.45 0.36
CA LEU A 102 42.42 16.26 -0.21
C LEU A 102 41.84 16.61 -1.59
N PRO A 103 41.92 15.69 -2.57
CA PRO A 103 41.64 15.98 -3.97
C PRO A 103 40.14 16.24 -4.19
N ALA A 104 39.84 17.25 -5.02
CA ALA A 104 38.51 17.62 -5.50
C ALA A 104 37.79 16.56 -6.35
N ALA A 105 38.30 15.33 -6.40
CA ALA A 105 37.75 14.20 -7.15
C ALA A 105 36.63 13.45 -6.40
N HIS A 106 36.49 13.64 -5.08
CA HIS A 106 35.51 12.92 -4.27
C HIS A 106 34.08 13.46 -4.35
N HIS A 107 33.86 14.65 -4.95
CA HIS A 107 32.52 15.23 -5.04
C HIS A 107 31.67 14.56 -6.13
N ASP A 108 32.25 14.17 -7.26
CA ASP A 108 31.47 13.62 -8.39
C ASP A 108 30.91 12.21 -8.09
N GLU A 109 31.64 11.42 -7.28
CA GLU A 109 31.20 10.09 -6.83
C GLU A 109 30.02 10.20 -5.84
N ASP A 110 30.08 11.13 -4.88
CA ASP A 110 29.00 11.34 -3.90
C ASP A 110 27.68 11.78 -4.58
N ILE A 111 27.75 12.64 -5.61
CA ILE A 111 26.54 13.13 -6.31
C ILE A 111 25.91 12.01 -7.14
N THR A 112 26.73 11.15 -7.75
CA THR A 112 26.23 10.00 -8.52
C THR A 112 25.62 8.94 -7.61
N GLU A 113 26.18 8.68 -6.42
CA GLU A 113 25.58 7.79 -5.43
C GLU A 113 24.22 8.29 -4.92
N VAL A 114 24.12 9.59 -4.59
CA VAL A 114 22.85 10.22 -4.19
C VAL A 114 21.80 10.11 -5.30
N PHE A 115 22.21 10.30 -6.56
CA PHE A 115 21.31 10.16 -7.71
C PHE A 115 20.81 8.72 -7.89
N ILE A 116 21.70 7.72 -7.76
CA ILE A 116 21.34 6.30 -7.85
C ILE A 116 20.37 5.93 -6.72
N HIS A 117 20.65 6.30 -5.48
CA HIS A 117 19.78 6.01 -4.34
C HIS A 117 18.39 6.65 -4.51
N GLN A 118 18.34 7.92 -4.93
CA GLN A 118 17.07 8.61 -5.18
C GLN A 118 16.30 8.01 -6.36
N ALA A 119 16.97 7.54 -7.41
CA ALA A 119 16.34 6.87 -8.53
C ALA A 119 15.67 5.57 -8.10
N ILE A 120 16.36 4.74 -7.30
CA ILE A 120 15.80 3.51 -6.73
C ILE A 120 14.58 3.84 -5.87
N HIS A 121 14.70 4.80 -4.94
CA HIS A 121 13.59 5.21 -4.08
C HIS A 121 12.38 5.71 -4.88
N THR A 122 12.59 6.44 -5.98
CA THR A 122 11.50 6.94 -6.84
C THR A 122 10.80 5.78 -7.57
N ILE A 123 11.56 4.83 -8.11
CA ILE A 123 10.99 3.66 -8.81
C ILE A 123 10.25 2.76 -7.82
N GLU A 124 10.86 2.46 -6.67
CA GLU A 124 10.25 1.68 -5.60
C GLU A 124 8.96 2.32 -5.09
N TYR A 125 8.95 3.64 -4.90
CA TYR A 125 7.75 4.36 -4.47
C TYR A 125 6.63 4.30 -5.51
N VAL A 126 6.93 4.57 -6.79
CA VAL A 126 5.91 4.56 -7.85
C VAL A 126 5.35 3.15 -8.05
N LEU A 127 6.20 2.14 -8.19
CA LEU A 127 5.77 0.74 -8.36
C LEU A 127 5.08 0.21 -7.09
N GLY A 128 5.62 0.58 -5.92
CA GLY A 128 5.05 0.26 -4.61
C GLY A 128 3.66 0.86 -4.42
N SER A 129 3.42 2.10 -4.85
CA SER A 129 2.11 2.76 -4.71
C SER A 129 0.98 2.00 -5.44
N VAL A 130 1.26 1.52 -6.66
CA VAL A 130 0.33 0.71 -7.44
C VAL A 130 0.19 -0.68 -6.84
N SER A 131 1.31 -1.31 -6.48
CA SER A 131 1.35 -2.66 -5.91
C SER A 131 0.62 -2.76 -4.57
N HIS A 132 0.84 -1.81 -3.66
CA HIS A 132 0.15 -1.75 -2.38
C HIS A 132 -1.35 -1.59 -2.59
N THR A 133 -1.78 -0.69 -3.49
CA THR A 133 -3.21 -0.51 -3.81
C THR A 133 -3.85 -1.82 -4.30
N ALA A 134 -3.19 -2.57 -5.19
CA ALA A 134 -3.69 -3.85 -5.70
C ALA A 134 -3.72 -4.94 -4.61
N SER A 135 -2.75 -4.95 -3.70
CA SER A 135 -2.64 -5.95 -2.64
C SER A 135 -3.78 -5.87 -1.60
N TYR A 136 -4.44 -4.72 -1.45
CA TYR A 136 -5.68 -4.59 -0.63
C TYR A 136 -6.84 -5.44 -1.15
N LEU A 137 -6.84 -5.88 -2.41
CA LEU A 137 -7.84 -6.81 -2.96
C LEU A 137 -7.89 -8.11 -2.13
N ARG A 138 -6.80 -8.48 -1.47
CA ARG A 138 -6.73 -9.62 -0.54
C ARG A 138 -7.79 -9.55 0.55
N LEU A 139 -8.08 -8.37 1.10
CA LEU A 139 -9.09 -8.21 2.14
C LEU A 139 -10.48 -8.52 1.62
N TRP A 140 -10.78 -8.05 0.40
CA TRP A 140 -12.04 -8.36 -0.26
C TRP A 140 -12.16 -9.85 -0.58
N ALA A 141 -11.12 -10.48 -1.13
CA ALA A 141 -11.11 -11.91 -1.44
C ALA A 141 -11.30 -12.77 -0.20
N LEU A 142 -10.63 -12.42 0.91
CA LEU A 142 -10.78 -13.11 2.18
C LEU A 142 -12.20 -12.93 2.75
N SER A 143 -12.76 -11.72 2.67
CA SER A 143 -14.14 -11.47 3.09
C SER A 143 -15.15 -12.27 2.27
N LEU A 144 -14.93 -12.42 0.96
CA LEU A 144 -15.78 -13.22 0.08
C LEU A 144 -15.67 -14.71 0.45
N ALA A 145 -14.45 -15.22 0.63
CA ALA A 145 -14.23 -16.61 1.03
C ALA A 145 -14.89 -16.92 2.39
N HIS A 146 -14.73 -16.04 3.38
CA HIS A 146 -15.37 -16.18 4.69
C HIS A 146 -16.89 -16.24 4.58
N ALA A 147 -17.50 -15.33 3.80
CA ALA A 147 -18.94 -15.32 3.58
C ALA A 147 -19.43 -16.62 2.89
N GLN A 148 -18.69 -17.09 1.88
CA GLN A 148 -19.03 -18.30 1.15
C GLN A 148 -18.91 -19.57 2.04
N LEU A 149 -17.85 -19.66 2.84
CA LEU A 149 -17.67 -20.78 3.78
C LEU A 149 -18.75 -20.80 4.86
N ALA A 150 -19.14 -19.63 5.38
CA ALA A 150 -20.24 -19.52 6.34
C ALA A 150 -21.58 -19.95 5.74
N GLU A 151 -21.88 -19.54 4.50
CA GLU A 151 -23.09 -19.95 3.79
C GLU A 151 -23.13 -21.47 3.53
N VAL A 152 -22.01 -22.06 3.13
CA VAL A 152 -21.91 -23.52 2.91
C VAL A 152 -22.08 -24.28 4.22
N ALA A 153 -21.46 -23.82 5.31
CA ALA A 153 -21.62 -24.41 6.64
C ALA A 153 -23.09 -24.36 7.12
N TRP A 154 -23.76 -23.23 6.91
CA TRP A 154 -25.19 -23.08 7.21
C TRP A 154 -26.07 -24.03 6.38
N ASN A 155 -25.89 -24.04 5.06
CA ASN A 155 -26.70 -24.81 4.14
C ASN A 155 -26.49 -26.32 4.29
N MET A 156 -25.26 -26.75 4.56
CA MET A 156 -24.94 -28.18 4.64
C MET A 156 -25.33 -28.79 5.98
N LEU A 157 -25.28 -28.04 7.07
CA LEU A 157 -25.44 -28.59 8.41
C LEU A 157 -26.74 -28.13 9.08
N LEU A 158 -26.93 -26.83 9.27
CA LEU A 158 -28.08 -26.32 10.00
C LEU A 158 -29.38 -26.43 9.20
N ARG A 159 -29.34 -26.09 7.91
CA ARG A 159 -30.52 -26.14 7.04
C ARG A 159 -31.03 -27.57 6.84
N LYS A 160 -30.14 -28.56 6.75
CA LYS A 160 -30.52 -29.98 6.71
C LYS A 160 -31.06 -30.48 8.05
N GLY A 161 -30.48 -30.04 9.16
CA GLY A 161 -30.97 -30.35 10.51
C GLY A 161 -32.38 -29.83 10.79
N LEU A 162 -32.73 -28.67 10.21
CA LEU A 162 -34.04 -28.02 10.39
C LEU A 162 -35.16 -28.69 9.57
N GLN A 163 -34.85 -29.46 8.53
CA GLN A 163 -35.85 -30.10 7.66
C GLN A 163 -36.54 -31.31 8.29
N SER A 164 -36.07 -31.87 9.41
CA SER A 164 -36.76 -32.97 10.09
C SER A 164 -37.89 -32.45 10.98
N ALA A 165 -39.14 -32.56 10.52
CA ALA A 165 -40.32 -32.17 11.31
C ALA A 165 -40.80 -33.32 12.21
N GLY A 166 -40.87 -33.07 13.52
CA GLY A 166 -41.41 -34.00 14.53
C GLY A 166 -40.86 -33.76 15.93
N TYR A 167 -41.50 -34.30 16.98
CA TYR A 167 -41.03 -34.19 18.38
C TYR A 167 -39.62 -34.78 18.56
N GLN A 168 -39.32 -35.87 17.85
CA GLN A 168 -37.98 -36.49 17.80
C GLN A 168 -36.95 -35.67 17.01
N GLY A 169 -37.43 -34.80 16.11
CA GLY A 169 -36.61 -33.84 15.36
C GLY A 169 -35.97 -32.77 16.25
N GLY A 170 -36.58 -32.45 17.41
CA GLY A 170 -36.00 -31.50 18.37
C GLY A 170 -34.68 -31.98 18.98
N ILE A 171 -34.60 -33.27 19.34
CA ILE A 171 -33.37 -33.89 19.88
C ILE A 171 -32.29 -33.96 18.78
N TYR A 172 -32.69 -34.34 17.57
CA TYR A 172 -31.80 -34.36 16.40
C TYR A 172 -31.24 -32.96 16.09
N LEU A 173 -32.09 -31.94 16.10
CA LEU A 173 -31.71 -30.54 15.88
C LEU A 173 -30.73 -30.04 16.94
N TYR A 174 -30.90 -30.42 18.21
CA TYR A 174 -29.94 -30.06 19.27
C TYR A 174 -28.54 -30.62 19.00
N VAL A 175 -28.43 -31.88 18.59
CA VAL A 175 -27.13 -32.52 18.26
C VAL A 175 -26.51 -31.89 17.02
N VAL A 176 -27.30 -31.66 15.96
CA VAL A 176 -26.83 -31.02 14.72
C VAL A 176 -26.42 -29.57 14.97
N PHE A 177 -27.15 -28.85 15.83
CA PHE A 177 -26.80 -27.50 16.25
C PHE A 177 -25.46 -27.47 17.01
N ALA A 178 -25.24 -28.40 17.94
CA ALA A 178 -23.96 -28.52 18.65
C ALA A 178 -22.80 -28.79 17.69
N GLY A 179 -22.99 -29.67 16.70
CA GLY A 179 -22.01 -29.91 15.64
C GLY A 179 -21.74 -28.69 14.77
N TRP A 180 -22.79 -27.94 14.40
CA TRP A 180 -22.66 -26.70 13.64
C TRP A 180 -21.94 -25.60 14.40
N ALA A 181 -22.28 -25.42 15.68
CA ALA A 181 -21.61 -24.46 16.54
C ALA A 181 -20.12 -24.81 16.71
N ALA A 182 -19.79 -26.08 16.92
CA ALA A 182 -18.39 -26.52 17.07
C ALA A 182 -17.55 -26.25 15.81
N ILE A 183 -18.08 -26.59 14.62
CA ILE A 183 -17.40 -26.34 13.35
C ILE A 183 -17.27 -24.84 13.08
N SER A 184 -18.31 -24.06 13.36
CA SER A 184 -18.29 -22.61 13.15
C SER A 184 -17.24 -21.92 14.03
N VAL A 185 -17.16 -22.30 15.31
CA VAL A 185 -16.15 -21.73 16.23
C VAL A 185 -14.74 -22.18 15.85
N SER A 186 -14.54 -23.46 15.55
CA SER A 186 -13.20 -23.99 15.24
C SER A 186 -12.67 -23.47 13.89
N ILE A 187 -13.45 -23.58 12.82
CA ILE A 187 -12.97 -23.27 11.47
C ILE A 187 -13.20 -21.78 11.13
N LEU A 188 -14.45 -21.29 11.23
CA LEU A 188 -14.80 -19.95 10.76
C LEU A 188 -14.26 -18.84 11.70
N VAL A 189 -14.19 -19.09 13.01
CA VAL A 189 -13.73 -18.09 13.99
C VAL A 189 -12.24 -18.23 14.26
N LEU A 190 -11.75 -19.40 14.66
CA LEU A 190 -10.33 -19.54 15.03
C LEU A 190 -9.41 -19.60 13.80
N MET A 191 -9.60 -20.59 12.91
CA MET A 191 -8.66 -20.81 11.81
C MET A 191 -8.69 -19.69 10.77
N GLU A 192 -9.89 -19.34 10.29
CA GLU A 192 -10.07 -18.24 9.32
C GLU A 192 -9.79 -16.86 9.95
N GLY A 193 -10.15 -16.65 11.22
CA GLY A 193 -9.86 -15.41 11.93
C GLY A 193 -8.37 -15.17 12.13
N LEU A 194 -7.59 -16.21 12.45
CA LEU A 194 -6.14 -16.13 12.56
C LEU A 194 -5.48 -15.87 11.19
N SER A 195 -5.98 -16.52 10.13
CA SER A 195 -5.54 -16.26 8.75
C SER A 195 -5.78 -14.79 8.37
N ALA A 196 -6.97 -14.26 8.67
CA ALA A 196 -7.30 -12.86 8.47
C ALA A 196 -6.38 -11.92 9.23
N PHE A 197 -6.15 -12.19 10.51
CA PHE A 197 -5.25 -11.41 11.35
C PHE A 197 -3.84 -11.34 10.75
N LEU A 198 -3.24 -12.47 10.33
CA LEU A 198 -1.91 -12.48 9.72
C LEU A 198 -1.87 -11.71 8.39
N HIS A 199 -2.92 -11.78 7.59
CA HIS A 199 -3.04 -10.97 6.38
C HIS A 199 -3.09 -9.47 6.69
N THR A 200 -3.81 -9.06 7.76
CA THR A 200 -3.81 -7.66 8.20
C THR A 200 -2.47 -7.21 8.75
N LEU A 201 -1.76 -8.07 9.49
CA LEU A 201 -0.43 -7.76 10.02
C LEU A 201 0.55 -7.54 8.87
N ARG A 202 0.53 -8.39 7.85
CA ARG A 202 1.36 -8.21 6.66
C ARG A 202 1.07 -6.91 5.93
N LEU A 203 -0.21 -6.54 5.76
CA LEU A 203 -0.60 -5.26 5.15
C LEU A 203 -0.02 -4.09 5.95
N HIS A 204 -0.10 -4.13 7.29
CA HIS A 204 0.49 -3.09 8.14
C HIS A 204 2.02 -3.04 7.99
N TRP A 205 2.69 -4.19 8.05
CA TRP A 205 4.15 -4.26 7.98
C TRP A 205 4.70 -3.82 6.62
N VAL A 206 4.11 -4.30 5.52
CA VAL A 206 4.68 -4.08 4.18
C VAL A 206 4.14 -2.82 3.51
N GLU A 207 2.86 -2.48 3.71
CA GLU A 207 2.19 -1.43 2.92
C GLU A 207 1.95 -0.13 3.67
N PHE A 208 1.84 -0.21 5.00
CA PHE A 208 1.68 0.96 5.86
C PHE A 208 3.03 1.45 6.40
N GLN A 209 3.87 0.56 6.94
CA GLN A 209 5.16 0.96 7.51
C GLN A 209 6.18 1.41 6.46
N SER A 210 6.18 0.84 5.26
CA SER A 210 7.10 1.23 4.16
C SER A 210 7.02 2.70 3.75
N LYS A 211 5.93 3.41 4.11
CA LYS A 211 5.74 4.83 3.78
C LYS A 211 6.30 5.80 4.82
N PHE A 212 6.35 5.41 6.08
CA PHE A 212 6.63 6.31 7.21
C PHE A 212 7.75 5.83 8.12
N TYR A 213 8.05 4.54 8.12
CA TYR A 213 9.02 3.91 8.99
C TYR A 213 10.28 3.58 8.19
N SER A 214 11.34 4.37 8.39
CA SER A 214 12.62 4.18 7.71
C SER A 214 13.49 3.07 8.33
N GLY A 215 13.04 2.42 9.41
CA GLY A 215 13.77 1.29 10.01
C GLY A 215 15.01 1.67 10.83
N GLU A 216 15.28 2.95 11.02
CA GLU A 216 16.46 3.43 11.73
C GLU A 216 16.15 3.68 13.21
N GLY A 217 16.78 2.92 14.09
CA GLY A 217 16.66 3.08 15.54
C GLY A 217 17.40 1.98 16.31
N TYR A 218 17.77 2.27 17.55
CA TYR A 218 18.22 1.26 18.51
C TYR A 218 17.13 1.06 19.56
N LEU A 219 17.01 -0.17 20.06
CA LEU A 219 16.10 -0.47 21.16
C LEU A 219 16.57 0.30 22.40
N PHE A 220 15.68 1.13 22.96
CA PHE A 220 15.97 1.81 24.22
C PHE A 220 16.03 0.78 25.34
N MET A 221 17.23 0.49 25.82
CA MET A 221 17.44 -0.32 27.01
C MET A 221 17.73 0.63 28.19
N PRO A 222 16.78 0.84 29.12
CA PRO A 222 17.04 1.67 30.28
C PRO A 222 18.09 0.99 31.17
N PHE A 223 18.90 1.79 31.85
CA PHE A 223 19.80 1.28 32.88
C PHE A 223 18.96 0.77 34.07
N SER A 224 18.87 -0.56 34.20
CA SER A 224 18.18 -1.25 35.29
C SER A 224 19.10 -2.28 35.92
N PHE A 225 19.29 -2.20 37.24
CA PHE A 225 20.10 -3.16 37.98
C PHE A 225 19.54 -4.59 37.93
N GLU A 226 18.22 -4.74 37.75
CA GLU A 226 17.55 -6.04 37.64
C GLU A 226 17.93 -6.76 36.33
N VAL A 227 17.99 -6.02 35.22
CA VAL A 227 18.44 -6.55 33.92
C VAL A 227 19.92 -6.97 33.97
N ILE A 228 20.76 -6.19 34.67
CA ILE A 228 22.18 -6.50 34.83
C ILE A 228 22.38 -7.76 35.69
N LEU A 229 21.66 -7.88 36.81
CA LEU A 229 21.74 -9.08 37.67
C LEU A 229 21.23 -10.34 36.95
N ASP A 230 20.16 -10.24 36.18
CA ASP A 230 19.61 -11.37 35.41
C ASP A 230 20.55 -11.80 34.29
N SER A 231 21.15 -10.85 33.56
CA SER A 231 22.17 -11.14 32.55
C SER A 231 23.47 -11.72 33.13
N ALA A 232 23.84 -11.37 34.36
CA ALA A 232 24.99 -11.95 35.06
C ALA A 232 24.70 -13.32 35.70
N GLY A 233 23.41 -13.66 35.89
CA GLY A 233 22.95 -14.92 36.47
C GLY A 233 22.73 -16.05 35.46
N GLN A 234 22.71 -15.73 34.15
CA GLN A 234 22.67 -16.74 33.08
C GLN A 234 24.10 -17.27 32.85
N PRO A 235 24.39 -18.56 33.14
CA PRO A 235 25.65 -19.16 32.73
C PRO A 235 25.65 -19.23 31.20
N GLU A 236 26.74 -18.76 30.57
CA GLU A 236 26.97 -18.93 29.14
C GLU A 236 26.95 -20.43 28.79
N GLU A 237 25.94 -20.89 28.06
CA GLU A 237 25.98 -22.15 27.29
C GLU A 237 26.41 -21.88 25.85
#